data_AF-A0A9X1ZCF1-F1
#
_entry.id   AF-A0A9X1ZCF1-F1
#
_cell.length_a   1.000
_cell.length_b   1.000
_cell.length_c   1.000
_cell.angle_alpha   90.00
_cell.angle_beta   90.00
_cell.angle_gamma   90.00
#
_symmetry.space_group_name_H-M   'P 1'
#
loop_
_entity.id
_entity.type
_entity.pdbx_description
1 polymer ?
#
loop_
_entity_poly.entity_id
_entity_poly.type
_entity_poly.pdbx_seq_one_letter_code
_entity_poly.pdbx_strand_id
1 'polypeptide(L)'
;MKISNTINLSAGLMLAALSLNTYATPESKVVISDTFSAAAIKHGFKPELVGRLCEPLPDIVSITCHHSGEDGPFENLIVQYRYNTRTTNNDMFKHLEINDIRIDLKHKQINFWSGHQITTPDGISVNRIEGTSNSYIETGGMRGFVSRTDRRFQQQRDTEYELSHTSEFTYKDLGRKTAIDAITHYQKMVSDNDYVVAYEEDQVIEPVAIMQGESFTFPMSEPLRQRLIDVVEQSTK
;
A
#
# COMPACT_ATOMS: atom_id res chain seq x y z
N MET A 1 -38.97 -40.82 -38.12
CA MET A 1 -39.07 -39.37 -38.35
C MET A 1 -39.64 -38.73 -37.08
N LYS A 2 -38.96 -37.70 -36.53
CA LYS A 2 -39.26 -36.87 -35.31
C LYS A 2 -39.11 -37.63 -33.97
N ILE A 3 -38.03 -37.47 -33.18
CA ILE A 3 -37.50 -36.32 -32.38
C ILE A 3 -38.55 -35.70 -31.44
N SER A 4 -38.39 -35.93 -30.13
CA SER A 4 -38.20 -34.90 -29.07
C SER A 4 -38.22 -35.61 -27.70
N ASN A 5 -37.08 -35.82 -27.04
CA ASN A 5 -36.45 -34.93 -26.05
C ASN A 5 -37.38 -34.47 -24.93
N THR A 6 -37.21 -35.04 -23.72
CA THR A 6 -36.93 -34.29 -22.48
C THR A 6 -36.59 -35.25 -21.34
N ILE A 7 -35.30 -35.38 -21.04
CA ILE A 7 -34.77 -35.88 -19.77
C ILE A 7 -33.77 -34.83 -19.26
N ASN A 8 -33.83 -34.59 -17.95
CA ASN A 8 -32.87 -33.93 -17.07
C ASN A 8 -32.73 -32.40 -17.12
N LEU A 9 -33.62 -31.75 -16.37
CA LEU A 9 -33.46 -30.37 -15.94
C LEU A 9 -33.41 -30.34 -14.41
N SER A 10 -32.30 -30.77 -13.79
CA SER A 10 -32.13 -30.60 -12.33
C SER A 10 -30.74 -30.87 -11.73
N ALA A 11 -29.70 -31.24 -12.48
CA ALA A 11 -28.35 -31.44 -11.88
C ALA A 11 -27.36 -30.28 -12.15
N GLY A 12 -27.62 -29.42 -13.14
CA GLY A 12 -26.69 -28.34 -13.52
C GLY A 12 -26.78 -27.06 -12.67
N LEU A 13 -27.85 -26.87 -11.91
CA LEU A 13 -28.07 -25.65 -11.12
C LEU A 13 -27.56 -25.73 -9.67
N MET A 14 -27.25 -26.93 -9.16
CA MET A 14 -26.70 -27.06 -7.80
C MET A 14 -25.16 -26.96 -7.75
N LEU A 15 -24.47 -27.18 -8.87
CA LEU A 15 -23.01 -27.05 -8.93
C LEU A 15 -22.52 -25.60 -9.14
N ALA A 16 -23.40 -24.68 -9.53
CA ALA A 16 -23.08 -23.25 -9.60
C ALA A 16 -23.27 -22.50 -8.27
N ALA A 17 -23.97 -23.09 -7.30
CA ALA A 17 -24.19 -22.47 -5.99
C ALA A 17 -23.13 -22.86 -4.94
N LEU A 18 -22.34 -23.91 -5.19
CA LEU A 18 -21.34 -24.41 -4.23
C LEU A 18 -19.93 -23.86 -4.45
N SER A 19 -19.67 -23.14 -5.56
CA SER A 19 -18.39 -22.48 -5.82
C SER A 19 -18.35 -20.99 -5.46
N LEU A 20 -19.45 -20.43 -4.92
CA LEU A 20 -19.54 -19.01 -4.55
C LEU A 20 -19.10 -18.69 -3.11
N ASN A 21 -18.66 -19.69 -2.32
CA ASN A 21 -18.37 -19.50 -0.89
C ASN A 21 -16.92 -19.83 -0.45
N THR A 22 -15.96 -19.94 -1.36
CA THR A 22 -14.55 -20.18 -0.98
C THR A 22 -13.59 -19.03 -1.27
N TYR A 23 -14.09 -17.90 -1.77
CA TYR A 23 -13.35 -16.63 -1.78
C TYR A 23 -14.25 -15.51 -1.28
N ALA A 24 -14.80 -15.65 -0.07
CA ALA A 24 -15.03 -14.46 0.73
C ALA A 24 -13.63 -13.91 1.03
N THR A 25 -13.12 -13.03 0.16
CA THR A 25 -12.01 -12.16 0.51
C THR A 25 -12.34 -11.58 1.88
N PRO A 26 -11.51 -11.79 2.92
CA PRO A 26 -11.82 -11.26 4.23
C PRO A 26 -12.13 -9.78 4.07
N GLU A 27 -13.34 -9.37 4.48
CA GLU A 27 -13.71 -7.96 4.44
C GLU A 27 -12.63 -7.17 5.18
N SER A 28 -12.22 -6.03 4.61
CA SER A 28 -11.19 -5.20 5.21
C SER A 28 -11.54 -4.93 6.67
N LYS A 29 -10.58 -5.10 7.57
CA LYS A 29 -10.75 -4.64 8.94
C LYS A 29 -10.81 -3.11 8.92
N VAL A 30 -11.96 -2.53 9.26
CA VAL A 30 -12.12 -1.07 9.33
C VAL A 30 -12.04 -0.61 10.79
N VAL A 31 -11.19 0.37 11.05
CA VAL A 31 -11.08 1.04 12.36
C VAL A 31 -11.25 2.54 12.14
N ILE A 32 -12.19 3.16 12.86
CA ILE A 32 -12.48 4.59 12.76
C ILE A 32 -12.45 5.16 14.18
N SER A 33 -11.66 6.21 14.42
CA SER A 33 -11.68 6.93 15.70
C SER A 33 -12.95 7.79 15.79
N ASP A 34 -13.56 7.88 16.98
CA ASP A 34 -14.84 8.57 17.22
C ASP A 34 -14.89 10.00 16.67
N THR A 35 -13.77 10.72 16.69
CA THR A 35 -13.68 12.13 16.30
C THR A 35 -13.32 12.35 14.83
N PHE A 36 -13.03 11.28 14.07
CA PHE A 36 -12.54 11.39 12.69
C PHE A 36 -13.50 12.12 11.77
N SER A 37 -14.76 11.67 11.71
CA SER A 37 -15.73 12.23 10.77
C SER A 37 -16.02 13.70 11.02
N ALA A 38 -16.14 14.08 12.30
CA ALA A 38 -16.34 15.48 12.69
C ALA A 38 -15.14 16.36 12.30
N ALA A 39 -13.92 15.87 12.53
CA ALA A 39 -12.70 16.58 12.13
C ALA A 39 -12.59 16.72 10.61
N ALA A 40 -12.84 15.65 9.85
CA ALA A 40 -12.79 15.71 8.38
C ALA A 40 -13.82 16.69 7.79
N ILE A 41 -15.04 16.72 8.33
CA ILE A 41 -16.07 17.68 7.92
C ILE A 41 -15.64 19.12 8.25
N LYS A 42 -15.03 19.33 9.42
CA LYS A 42 -14.49 20.63 9.83
C LYS A 42 -13.39 21.13 8.88
N HIS A 43 -12.56 20.21 8.36
CA HIS A 43 -11.56 20.50 7.32
C HIS A 43 -12.16 20.62 5.90
N GLY A 44 -13.50 20.64 5.78
CA GLY A 44 -14.21 20.97 4.55
C GLY A 44 -14.52 19.80 3.63
N PHE A 45 -14.27 18.56 4.06
CA PHE A 45 -14.65 17.36 3.32
C PHE A 45 -16.15 17.07 3.45
N LYS A 46 -16.77 16.63 2.35
CA LYS A 46 -18.20 16.30 2.36
C LYS A 46 -18.46 15.01 3.14
N PRO A 47 -19.56 14.92 3.93
CA PRO A 47 -19.88 13.72 4.69
C PRO A 47 -19.91 12.43 3.86
N GLU A 48 -20.39 12.49 2.61
CA GLU A 48 -20.46 11.33 1.73
C GLU A 48 -19.08 10.83 1.31
N LEU A 49 -18.11 11.75 1.11
CA LEU A 49 -16.73 11.37 0.84
C LEU A 49 -16.09 10.77 2.09
N VAL A 50 -16.30 11.38 3.26
CA VAL A 50 -15.74 10.90 4.53
C VAL A 50 -16.20 9.47 4.84
N GLY A 51 -17.50 9.17 4.67
CA GLY A 51 -18.02 7.81 4.84
C GLY A 51 -17.34 6.82 3.88
N ARG A 52 -17.30 7.18 2.59
CA ARG A 52 -16.72 6.32 1.54
C ARG A 52 -15.22 6.08 1.71
N LEU A 53 -14.46 7.01 2.28
CA LEU A 53 -13.03 6.78 2.56
C LEU A 53 -12.80 5.62 3.53
N CYS A 54 -13.72 5.39 4.46
CA CYS A 54 -13.60 4.36 5.49
C CYS A 54 -14.35 3.06 5.15
N GLU A 55 -14.99 2.96 3.98
CA GLU A 55 -15.68 1.74 3.54
C GLU A 55 -14.69 0.64 3.12
N PRO A 56 -14.99 -0.65 3.38
CA PRO A 56 -14.15 -1.78 2.94
C PRO A 56 -13.83 -1.75 1.43
N LEU A 57 -12.68 -2.33 1.07
CA LEU A 57 -12.23 -2.50 -0.32
C LEU A 57 -11.72 -3.93 -0.53
N PRO A 58 -12.00 -4.56 -1.68
CA PRO A 58 -11.70 -5.97 -1.90
C PRO A 58 -10.19 -6.31 -1.87
N ASP A 59 -9.33 -5.34 -2.19
CA ASP A 59 -7.88 -5.48 -2.26
C ASP A 59 -7.14 -4.98 -1.00
N ILE A 60 -7.86 -4.41 -0.04
CA ILE A 60 -7.32 -3.82 1.18
C ILE A 60 -7.67 -4.70 2.38
N VAL A 61 -6.69 -5.03 3.21
CA VAL A 61 -6.94 -5.87 4.39
C VAL A 61 -7.26 -5.07 5.64
N SER A 62 -6.81 -3.83 5.71
CA SER A 62 -7.13 -2.95 6.83
C SER A 62 -7.25 -1.51 6.38
N ILE A 63 -8.30 -0.85 6.84
CA ILE A 63 -8.54 0.58 6.66
C ILE A 63 -8.58 1.22 8.04
N THR A 64 -7.78 2.26 8.24
CA THR A 64 -7.75 3.00 9.51
C THR A 64 -8.00 4.47 9.24
N CYS A 65 -9.13 4.96 9.72
CA CYS A 65 -9.50 6.37 9.69
C CYS A 65 -9.27 6.96 11.08
N HIS A 66 -8.14 7.64 11.24
CA HIS A 66 -7.62 8.06 12.53
C HIS A 66 -7.57 9.58 12.64
N HIS A 67 -8.06 10.07 13.77
CA HIS A 67 -7.93 11.46 14.18
C HIS A 67 -7.31 11.54 15.57
N SER A 68 -6.32 12.40 15.73
CA SER A 68 -5.72 12.72 17.03
C SER A 68 -5.16 14.13 17.06
N GLY A 69 -5.14 14.74 18.25
CA GLY A 69 -4.81 16.15 18.42
C GLY A 69 -6.02 17.06 18.18
N GLU A 70 -5.82 18.36 18.34
CA GLU A 70 -6.85 19.38 18.13
C GLU A 70 -6.23 20.57 17.39
N ASP A 71 -6.74 20.90 16.20
CA ASP A 71 -6.54 22.14 15.42
C ASP A 71 -5.12 22.73 15.32
N GLY A 72 -4.09 21.96 15.66
CA GLY A 72 -2.71 22.41 15.78
C GLY A 72 -1.81 21.78 14.73
N PRO A 73 -0.55 22.23 14.60
CA PRO A 73 0.41 21.67 13.64
C PRO A 73 0.68 20.17 13.82
N PHE A 74 0.29 19.60 14.97
CA PHE A 74 0.43 18.18 15.31
C PHE A 74 -0.88 17.38 15.22
N GLU A 75 -1.97 18.00 14.77
CA GLU A 75 -3.21 17.29 14.48
C GLU A 75 -2.96 16.30 13.34
N ASN A 76 -3.28 15.04 13.58
CA ASN A 76 -3.23 14.00 12.57
C ASN A 76 -4.65 13.66 12.15
N LEU A 77 -4.94 13.81 10.86
CA LEU A 77 -6.19 13.38 10.26
C LEU A 77 -5.88 12.47 9.06
N ILE A 78 -5.78 11.17 9.33
CA ILE A 78 -5.18 10.20 8.43
C ILE A 78 -6.18 9.13 8.04
N VAL A 79 -6.25 8.81 6.74
CA VAL A 79 -6.82 7.56 6.24
C VAL A 79 -5.70 6.66 5.76
N GLN A 80 -5.58 5.48 6.33
CA GLN A 80 -4.57 4.50 5.96
C GLN A 80 -5.21 3.27 5.34
N TYR A 81 -4.78 2.91 4.13
CA TYR A 81 -5.11 1.67 3.45
C TYR A 81 -3.90 0.74 3.51
N ARG A 82 -4.06 -0.43 4.12
CA ARG A 82 -3.01 -1.44 4.27
C ARG A 82 -3.29 -2.65 3.40
N TYR A 83 -2.30 -3.05 2.62
CA TYR A 83 -2.32 -4.29 1.84
C TYR A 83 -1.92 -5.50 2.69
N ASN A 84 -2.15 -6.69 2.15
CA ASN A 84 -1.61 -7.92 2.73
C ASN A 84 -0.09 -7.82 2.87
N THR A 85 0.42 -8.18 4.05
CA THR A 85 1.85 -8.40 4.26
C THR A 85 2.29 -9.59 3.40
N ARG A 86 3.31 -9.39 2.55
CA ARG A 86 3.95 -10.49 1.83
C ARG A 86 5.06 -11.05 2.68
N THR A 87 5.13 -12.38 2.77
CA THR A 87 6.17 -13.07 3.54
C THR A 87 6.97 -13.95 2.61
N THR A 88 8.28 -13.75 2.58
CA THR A 88 9.24 -14.61 1.91
C THR A 88 10.10 -15.27 2.97
N ASN A 89 10.16 -16.61 2.96
CA ASN A 89 11.02 -17.36 3.87
C ASN A 89 12.06 -18.12 3.06
N ASN A 90 13.31 -18.08 3.50
CA ASN A 90 14.36 -19.01 3.09
C ASN A 90 15.19 -19.43 4.30
N ASP A 91 16.23 -20.22 4.06
CA ASP A 91 17.08 -20.76 5.13
C ASP A 91 17.90 -19.68 5.86
N MET A 92 18.16 -18.53 5.23
CA MET A 92 18.97 -17.43 5.79
C MET A 92 18.13 -16.32 6.42
N PHE A 93 16.86 -16.18 6.04
CA PHE A 93 16.00 -15.09 6.48
C PHE A 93 14.51 -15.39 6.35
N LYS A 94 13.75 -14.69 7.18
CA LYS A 94 12.33 -14.41 7.00
C LYS A 94 12.18 -12.92 6.68
N HIS A 95 11.57 -12.62 5.54
CA HIS A 95 11.32 -11.26 5.07
C HIS A 95 9.82 -10.98 5.04
N LEU A 96 9.41 -9.88 5.69
CA LEU A 96 8.06 -9.34 5.66
C LEU A 96 8.05 -8.02 4.92
N GLU A 97 7.23 -7.91 3.88
CA GLU A 97 6.98 -6.68 3.13
C GLU A 97 5.60 -6.13 3.52
N ILE A 98 5.57 -4.89 3.99
CA ILE A 98 4.37 -4.18 4.45
C ILE A 98 4.17 -2.97 3.57
N ASN A 99 3.02 -2.88 2.91
CA ASN A 99 2.70 -1.76 2.03
C ASN A 99 1.43 -1.04 2.51
N ASP A 100 1.54 0.27 2.66
CA ASP A 100 0.45 1.14 3.10
C ASP A 100 0.36 2.38 2.19
N ILE A 101 -0.87 2.84 1.92
CA ILE A 101 -1.14 4.18 1.38
C ILE A 101 -1.78 5.01 2.50
N ARG A 102 -1.19 6.15 2.84
CA ARG A 102 -1.68 7.06 3.88
C ARG A 102 -2.11 8.39 3.26
N ILE A 103 -3.34 8.81 3.48
CA ILE A 103 -3.85 10.11 3.09
C ILE A 103 -3.87 10.99 4.33
N ASP A 104 -3.11 12.07 4.34
CA ASP A 104 -3.24 13.15 5.31
C ASP A 104 -4.22 14.19 4.76
N LEU A 105 -5.45 14.16 5.30
CA LEU A 105 -6.54 15.03 4.84
C LEU A 105 -6.31 16.49 5.23
N LYS A 106 -5.63 16.74 6.35
CA LYS A 106 -5.33 18.10 6.83
C LYS A 106 -4.24 18.76 5.99
N HIS A 107 -3.14 18.04 5.79
CA HIS A 107 -1.97 18.56 5.09
C HIS A 107 -2.02 18.33 3.57
N LYS A 108 -3.07 17.67 3.07
CA LYS A 108 -3.30 17.36 1.65
C LYS A 108 -2.12 16.58 1.06
N GLN A 109 -1.79 15.47 1.69
CA GLN A 109 -0.68 14.60 1.28
C GLN A 109 -1.17 13.16 1.07
N ILE A 110 -0.59 12.48 0.08
CA ILE A 110 -0.77 11.04 -0.12
C ILE A 110 0.62 10.40 -0.05
N ASN A 111 0.83 9.55 0.95
CA ASN A 111 2.11 8.93 1.22
C ASN A 111 2.04 7.45 0.88
N PHE A 112 2.99 6.99 0.08
CA PHE A 112 3.18 5.59 -0.25
C PHE A 112 4.28 5.04 0.64
N TRP A 113 3.93 4.16 1.56
CA TRP A 113 4.84 3.64 2.56
C TRP A 113 5.09 2.16 2.33
N SER A 114 6.36 1.78 2.21
CA SER A 114 6.80 0.39 2.16
C SER A 114 7.76 0.12 3.33
N GLY A 115 7.49 -0.92 4.09
CA GLY A 115 8.33 -1.36 5.19
C GLY A 115 8.77 -2.80 4.98
N HIS A 116 10.04 -3.07 5.21
CA HIS A 116 10.60 -4.41 5.15
C HIS A 116 11.16 -4.76 6.53
N GLN A 117 10.70 -5.89 7.07
CA GLN A 117 11.27 -6.48 8.28
C GLN A 117 11.96 -7.78 7.89
N ILE A 118 13.19 -7.95 8.35
CA ILE A 118 14.04 -9.08 8.01
C ILE A 118 14.52 -9.69 9.33
N THR A 119 14.24 -10.97 9.53
CA THR A 119 14.72 -11.73 10.67
C THR A 119 15.63 -12.84 10.15
N THR A 120 16.81 -13.00 10.75
CA THR A 120 17.79 -14.02 10.36
C THR A 120 18.03 -15.03 11.49
N PRO A 121 18.56 -16.23 11.20
CA PRO A 121 19.22 -17.07 12.19
C PRO A 121 20.55 -16.45 12.66
N ASP A 122 21.12 -16.97 13.75
CA ASP A 122 22.45 -16.59 14.23
C ASP A 122 23.53 -16.87 13.17
N GLY A 123 24.55 -16.00 13.08
CA GLY A 123 25.66 -16.13 12.11
C GLY A 123 25.33 -15.66 10.69
N ILE A 124 24.15 -15.08 10.48
CA ILE A 124 23.73 -14.46 9.23
C ILE A 124 23.64 -12.94 9.40
N SER A 125 24.42 -12.23 8.59
CA SER A 125 24.42 -10.77 8.52
C SER A 125 23.61 -10.27 7.32
N VAL A 126 22.99 -9.09 7.47
CA VAL A 126 22.25 -8.42 6.40
C VAL A 126 22.89 -7.07 6.09
N ASN A 127 23.18 -6.83 4.81
CA ASN A 127 23.67 -5.55 4.31
C ASN A 127 22.74 -4.94 3.28
N ARG A 128 22.62 -3.62 3.32
CA ARG A 128 22.00 -2.80 2.26
C ARG A 128 23.10 -2.20 1.38
N ILE A 129 22.97 -2.37 0.08
CA ILE A 129 23.73 -1.64 -0.94
C ILE A 129 22.82 -0.55 -1.46
N GLU A 130 23.21 0.71 -1.26
CA GLU A 130 22.41 1.86 -1.66
C GLU A 130 22.43 2.05 -3.18
N GLY A 131 21.25 2.11 -3.77
CA GLY A 131 21.05 2.52 -5.16
C GLY A 131 21.00 4.04 -5.32
N THR A 132 20.70 4.52 -6.54
CA THR A 132 20.49 5.95 -6.75
C THR A 132 19.24 6.39 -6.00
N SER A 133 19.37 7.39 -5.15
CA SER A 133 18.36 7.78 -4.14
C SER A 133 17.05 8.35 -4.69
N ASN A 134 16.82 8.26 -6.00
CA ASN A 134 15.63 8.80 -6.64
C ASN A 134 14.50 7.79 -6.56
N SER A 135 13.34 8.27 -6.11
CA SER A 135 12.08 7.56 -6.30
C SER A 135 11.18 8.39 -7.20
N TYR A 136 10.42 7.77 -8.11
CA TYR A 136 9.50 8.48 -9.01
C TYR A 136 8.26 7.66 -9.30
N ILE A 137 7.11 8.33 -9.47
CA ILE A 137 5.87 7.65 -9.86
C ILE A 137 5.94 7.42 -11.36
N GLU A 138 5.87 6.17 -11.79
CA GLU A 138 5.75 5.89 -13.23
C GLU A 138 4.27 5.99 -13.63
N THR A 139 4.00 6.80 -14.65
CA THR A 139 2.66 6.99 -15.20
C THR A 139 2.63 6.80 -16.71
N GLY A 140 2.59 5.56 -17.21
CA GLY A 140 2.19 5.21 -18.58
C GLY A 140 2.86 5.98 -19.73
N GLY A 141 4.01 6.61 -19.50
CA GLY A 141 4.65 7.58 -20.41
C GLY A 141 5.28 8.82 -19.74
N MET A 142 4.98 9.11 -18.47
CA MET A 142 5.59 10.21 -17.70
C MET A 142 6.19 9.70 -16.37
N ARG A 143 7.21 10.39 -15.85
CA ARG A 143 7.74 10.20 -14.48
C ARG A 143 7.22 11.34 -13.61
N GLY A 144 6.35 11.03 -12.64
CA GLY A 144 5.82 11.97 -11.66
C GLY A 144 6.83 12.31 -10.56
N PHE A 145 6.59 13.44 -9.87
CA PHE A 145 7.45 13.99 -8.83
C PHE A 145 7.23 13.30 -7.47
N VAL A 146 8.31 12.85 -6.84
CA VAL A 146 8.33 12.46 -5.41
C VAL A 146 8.99 13.59 -4.63
N SER A 147 8.27 14.12 -3.65
CA SER A 147 8.72 15.27 -2.87
C SER A 147 9.78 14.92 -1.83
N ARG A 148 9.73 13.68 -1.31
CA ARG A 148 10.69 13.17 -0.33
C ARG A 148 10.73 11.65 -0.40
N THR A 149 11.93 11.09 -0.36
CA THR A 149 12.14 9.68 -0.06
C THR A 149 12.92 9.61 1.24
N ASP A 150 12.42 8.87 2.22
CA ASP A 150 13.15 8.55 3.45
C ASP A 150 13.45 7.05 3.45
N ARG A 151 14.72 6.69 3.62
CA ARG A 151 15.18 5.30 3.66
C ARG A 151 16.03 5.12 4.91
N ARG A 152 15.64 4.16 5.74
CA ARG A 152 16.32 3.87 6.99
C ARG A 152 16.48 2.36 7.10
N PHE A 153 17.72 1.91 7.05
CA PHE A 153 18.11 0.52 7.33
C PHE A 153 18.77 0.45 8.70
N GLN A 154 18.23 -0.36 9.60
CA GLN A 154 18.75 -0.51 10.96
C GLN A 154 18.63 -1.93 11.45
N GLN A 155 19.68 -2.40 12.10
CA GLN A 155 19.63 -3.58 12.95
C GLN A 155 18.98 -3.16 14.29
N GLN A 156 17.81 -3.72 14.59
CA GLN A 156 17.12 -3.48 15.86
C GLN A 156 17.62 -4.40 16.97
N ARG A 157 17.99 -5.63 16.60
CA ARG A 157 18.58 -6.67 17.46
C ARG A 157 19.55 -7.49 16.63
N ASP A 158 20.36 -8.32 17.30
CA ASP A 158 21.39 -9.15 16.66
C ASP A 158 20.89 -9.89 15.42
N THR A 159 19.64 -10.38 15.43
CA THR A 159 19.01 -11.12 14.33
C THR A 159 17.80 -10.44 13.68
N GLU A 160 17.53 -9.16 13.99
CA GLU A 160 16.38 -8.42 13.47
C GLU A 160 16.83 -7.12 12.79
N TYR A 161 16.48 -6.99 11.51
CA TYR A 161 16.78 -5.83 10.68
C TYR A 161 15.48 -5.21 10.15
N GLU A 162 15.42 -3.88 10.16
CA GLU A 162 14.31 -3.12 9.59
C GLU A 162 14.83 -2.21 8.48
N LEU A 163 14.24 -2.31 7.30
CA LEU A 163 14.36 -1.33 6.23
C LEU A 163 13.00 -0.65 6.07
N SER A 164 12.89 0.61 6.49
CA SER A 164 11.73 1.43 6.18
C SER A 164 12.02 2.28 4.95
N HIS A 165 11.12 2.25 3.97
CA HIS A 165 11.13 3.10 2.79
C HIS A 165 9.83 3.90 2.71
N THR A 166 9.93 5.21 2.90
CA THR A 166 8.79 6.11 2.75
C THR A 166 8.97 6.94 1.49
N SER A 167 8.06 6.80 0.53
CA SER A 167 7.97 7.68 -0.64
C SER A 167 6.79 8.64 -0.47
N GLU A 168 7.11 9.92 -0.28
CA GLU A 168 6.13 10.98 -0.05
C GLU A 168 5.69 11.60 -1.38
N PHE A 169 4.42 11.39 -1.76
CA PHE A 169 3.78 12.07 -2.86
C PHE A 169 2.94 13.25 -2.34
N THR A 170 3.61 14.38 -2.17
CA THR A 170 2.94 15.62 -1.79
C THR A 170 2.27 16.27 -2.99
N TYR A 171 0.94 16.15 -3.08
CA TYR A 171 0.17 16.72 -4.18
C TYR A 171 -0.29 18.17 -3.92
N LYS A 172 -0.17 18.68 -2.70
CA LYS A 172 -0.58 20.07 -2.36
C LYS A 172 0.15 21.14 -3.19
N ASP A 173 1.37 20.83 -3.63
CA ASP A 173 2.22 21.72 -4.43
C ASP A 173 2.04 21.47 -5.94
N LEU A 174 1.20 20.50 -6.31
CA LEU A 174 0.80 20.23 -7.68
C LEU A 174 -0.55 20.92 -7.97
N GLY A 175 -0.70 21.49 -9.16
CA GLY A 175 -2.01 21.93 -9.62
C GLY A 175 -3.00 20.75 -9.64
N ARG A 176 -4.28 21.00 -9.29
CA ARG A 176 -5.33 19.97 -9.20
C ARG A 176 -5.33 18.97 -10.37
N LYS A 177 -5.27 19.49 -11.60
CA LYS A 177 -5.26 18.68 -12.82
C LYS A 177 -4.05 17.73 -12.84
N THR A 178 -2.86 18.24 -12.54
CA THR A 178 -1.62 17.46 -12.51
C THR A 178 -1.66 16.37 -11.45
N ALA A 179 -2.21 16.65 -10.27
CA ALA A 179 -2.36 15.65 -9.21
C ALA A 179 -3.32 14.52 -9.61
N ILE A 180 -4.47 14.86 -10.20
CA ILE A 180 -5.45 13.88 -10.70
C ILE A 180 -4.86 13.06 -11.86
N ASP A 181 -4.17 13.70 -12.80
CA ASP A 181 -3.53 13.03 -13.93
C ASP A 181 -2.46 12.03 -13.41
N ALA A 182 -1.69 12.39 -12.38
CA ALA A 182 -0.70 11.51 -11.77
C ALA A 182 -1.34 10.27 -11.11
N ILE A 183 -2.44 10.44 -10.38
CA ILE A 183 -3.16 9.31 -9.74
C ILE A 183 -3.85 8.44 -10.81
N THR A 184 -4.50 9.07 -11.78
CA THR A 184 -5.20 8.37 -12.89
C THR A 184 -4.25 7.43 -13.62
N HIS A 185 -3.04 7.91 -13.91
CA HIS A 185 -2.07 7.16 -14.69
C HIS A 185 -1.05 6.40 -13.83
N TYR A 186 -1.19 6.38 -12.49
CA TYR A 186 -0.28 5.66 -11.59
C TYR A 186 -0.13 4.20 -12.00
N GLN A 187 1.12 3.78 -12.23
CA GLN A 187 1.48 2.38 -12.50
C GLN A 187 2.26 1.77 -11.34
N LYS A 188 3.35 2.42 -10.91
CA LYS A 188 4.19 1.94 -9.80
C LYS A 188 5.03 3.05 -9.20
N MET A 189 5.54 2.81 -7.99
CA MET A 189 6.61 3.60 -7.39
C MET A 189 7.94 2.97 -7.80
N VAL A 190 8.83 3.74 -8.44
CA VAL A 190 10.18 3.26 -8.72
C VAL A 190 11.10 3.75 -7.64
N SER A 191 11.95 2.88 -7.09
CA SER A 191 13.09 3.22 -6.25
C SER A 191 14.32 2.67 -6.95
N ASP A 192 15.23 3.53 -7.42
CA ASP A 192 16.35 3.02 -8.21
C ASP A 192 17.27 2.14 -7.34
N ASN A 193 17.45 0.88 -7.78
CA ASN A 193 18.57 -0.04 -7.50
C ASN A 193 19.02 -0.26 -6.04
N ASP A 194 18.15 -0.05 -5.04
CA ASP A 194 18.44 -0.52 -3.69
C ASP A 194 18.47 -2.06 -3.69
N TYR A 195 19.48 -2.61 -3.01
CA TYR A 195 19.70 -4.04 -2.93
C TYR A 195 19.92 -4.43 -1.47
N VAL A 196 19.25 -5.48 -1.00
CA VAL A 196 19.45 -6.02 0.35
C VAL A 196 19.87 -7.47 0.22
N VAL A 197 20.96 -7.83 0.89
CA VAL A 197 21.53 -9.18 0.86
C VAL A 197 21.71 -9.74 2.26
N ALA A 198 21.52 -11.05 2.38
CA ALA A 198 21.99 -11.83 3.51
C ALA A 198 23.26 -12.60 3.12
N TYR A 199 24.20 -12.73 4.05
CA TYR A 199 25.42 -13.55 3.89
C TYR A 199 25.80 -14.19 5.24
N GLU A 200 26.46 -15.34 5.18
CA GLU A 200 27.04 -16.01 6.35
C GLU A 200 28.34 -15.30 6.76
N GLU A 201 28.48 -14.99 8.05
CA GLU A 201 29.57 -14.13 8.57
C GLU A 201 30.97 -14.74 8.42
N ASP A 202 31.07 -16.08 8.35
CA ASP A 202 32.33 -16.83 8.35
C ASP A 202 32.53 -17.71 7.10
N GLN A 203 31.64 -17.64 6.10
CA GLN A 203 31.72 -18.48 4.90
C GLN A 203 31.80 -17.64 3.62
N VAL A 204 32.60 -18.12 2.66
CA VAL A 204 32.62 -17.57 1.29
C VAL A 204 31.46 -18.18 0.49
N ILE A 205 30.23 -17.93 0.94
CA ILE A 205 29.01 -18.25 0.20
C ILE A 205 28.57 -16.99 -0.56
N GLU A 206 28.04 -17.15 -1.77
CA GLU A 206 27.47 -16.03 -2.51
C GLU A 206 26.29 -15.42 -1.74
N PRO A 207 26.27 -14.09 -1.53
CA PRO A 207 25.17 -13.44 -0.81
C PRO A 207 23.82 -13.73 -1.45
N VAL A 208 22.82 -14.06 -0.64
CA VAL A 208 21.45 -14.28 -1.11
C VAL A 208 20.69 -12.97 -1.10
N ALA A 209 20.09 -12.65 -2.24
CA ALA A 209 19.29 -11.44 -2.40
C ALA A 209 17.98 -11.55 -1.61
N ILE A 210 17.72 -10.58 -0.74
CA ILE A 210 16.44 -10.38 -0.07
C ILE A 210 15.54 -9.47 -0.91
N MET A 211 16.12 -8.41 -1.49
CA MET A 211 15.41 -7.44 -2.34
C MET A 211 16.31 -7.04 -3.52
N GLN A 212 15.80 -7.10 -4.75
CA GLN A 212 16.54 -6.78 -5.97
C GLN A 212 15.94 -5.61 -6.74
N GLY A 213 16.53 -4.41 -6.62
CA GLY A 213 16.26 -3.28 -7.52
C GLY A 213 14.78 -2.90 -7.63
N GLU A 214 14.02 -3.05 -6.55
CA GLU A 214 12.57 -3.03 -6.67
C GLU A 214 12.01 -1.62 -6.86
N SER A 215 11.35 -1.45 -8.00
CA SER A 215 10.22 -0.54 -8.07
C SER A 215 9.10 -1.08 -7.16
N PHE A 216 8.89 -0.46 -6.00
CA PHE A 216 7.74 -0.76 -5.14
C PHE A 216 6.42 -0.55 -5.90
N THR A 217 5.80 -1.64 -6.31
CA THR A 217 4.51 -1.56 -7.01
C THR A 217 3.40 -1.67 -5.99
N PHE A 218 2.74 -0.55 -5.69
CA PHE A 218 1.53 -0.56 -4.87
C PHE A 218 0.34 -0.93 -5.76
N PRO A 219 -0.40 -2.00 -5.48
CA PRO A 219 -1.54 -2.38 -6.31
C PRO A 219 -2.69 -1.38 -6.10
N MET A 220 -2.96 -0.52 -7.09
CA MET A 220 -4.02 0.48 -7.00
C MET A 220 -5.28 0.00 -7.71
N SER A 221 -6.23 -0.57 -6.96
CA SER A 221 -7.55 -0.92 -7.51
C SER A 221 -8.30 0.32 -7.98
N GLU A 222 -9.25 0.14 -8.90
CA GLU A 222 -10.04 1.23 -9.44
C GLU A 222 -10.87 1.97 -8.37
N PRO A 223 -11.54 1.28 -7.43
CA PRO A 223 -12.25 1.96 -6.35
C PRO A 223 -11.32 2.80 -5.46
N LEU A 224 -10.12 2.29 -5.16
CA LEU A 224 -9.13 3.04 -4.40
C LEU A 224 -8.64 4.26 -5.18
N ARG A 225 -8.31 4.09 -6.46
CA ARG A 225 -7.91 5.17 -7.36
C ARG A 225 -8.93 6.30 -7.36
N GLN A 226 -10.22 5.96 -7.52
CA GLN A 226 -11.28 6.95 -7.51
C GLN A 226 -11.39 7.69 -6.16
N ARG A 227 -11.26 6.98 -5.03
CA ARG A 227 -11.25 7.63 -3.70
C ARG A 227 -10.11 8.65 -3.56
N LEU A 228 -8.91 8.33 -4.06
CA LEU A 228 -7.78 9.26 -4.05
C LEU A 228 -8.05 10.49 -4.92
N ILE A 229 -8.61 10.30 -6.13
CA ILE A 229 -9.02 11.39 -7.02
C ILE A 229 -10.03 12.30 -6.33
N ASP A 230 -11.07 11.73 -5.71
CA ASP A 230 -12.13 12.50 -5.05
C ASP A 230 -11.61 13.36 -3.88
N VAL A 231 -10.59 12.86 -3.15
CA VAL A 231 -9.90 13.63 -2.10
C VAL A 231 -9.18 14.84 -2.71
N VAL A 232 -8.44 14.64 -3.82
CA VAL A 232 -7.75 15.74 -4.51
C VAL A 232 -8.78 16.78 -5.01
N GLU A 233 -9.87 16.33 -5.62
CA GLU A 233 -10.92 17.21 -6.14
C GLU A 233 -11.58 18.07 -5.06
N GLN A 234 -11.84 17.52 -3.87
CA GLN A 234 -12.49 18.25 -2.77
C GLN A 234 -11.52 19.13 -1.97
N SER A 235 -10.24 18.78 -1.94
CA SER A 235 -9.24 19.51 -1.15
C SER A 235 -8.73 20.80 -1.82
N THR A 236 -8.93 20.98 -3.12
CA THR A 236 -8.61 22.21 -3.85
C THR A 236 -9.86 23.09 -4.01
N LYS A 237 -10.15 23.92 -3.01
CA LYS A 237 -10.98 25.13 -3.16
C LYS A 237 -10.07 26.35 -3.23
#